data_AF-A0A2V7DKF8-F1
#
_entry.id   AF-A0A2V7DKF8-F1
#
_cell.length_a   1.000
_cell.length_b   1.000
_cell.length_c   1.000
_cell.angle_alpha   90.00
_cell.angle_beta   90.00
_cell.angle_gamma   90.00
#
_symmetry.space_group_name_H-M   'P 1'
#
loop_
_entity.id
_entity.type
_entity.pdbx_description
1 polymer ?
#
loop_
_entity_poly.entity_id
_entity_poly.type
_entity_poly.pdbx_seq_one_letter_code
_entity_poly.pdbx_strand_id
1 'polypeptide(L)'
;MISTIDRDPRGGAAHARLEIGPTLAPGSRRRVCVVSETYPPEINGVAMTLARLVDGLRGRGHAVSVVRPRQRVDRCGPPRDAEEFLVHGAPLPGYGGLQIGLPAAGALRRHWTRHRPDVVYVATEGPLGWSAVRAATRLRLPVVSGFHTN
;
A
#
# COMPACT_ATOMS: atom_id res chain seq x y z
N MET A 1 -6.37 -2.59 -32.74
CA MET A 1 -5.34 -2.38 -33.77
C MET A 1 -3.96 -2.41 -33.10
N ILE A 2 -2.98 -2.99 -33.77
CA ILE A 2 -1.70 -3.53 -33.27
C ILE A 2 -0.59 -2.47 -33.10
N SER A 3 0.32 -2.68 -32.12
CA SER A 3 1.71 -2.17 -31.93
C SER A 3 1.92 -0.65 -31.76
N THR A 4 2.86 -0.17 -30.93
CA THR A 4 4.30 -0.47 -30.96
C THR A 4 4.96 -0.37 -29.59
N ILE A 5 5.87 -1.32 -29.33
CA ILE A 5 6.83 -1.33 -28.23
C ILE A 5 7.96 -0.37 -28.59
N ASP A 6 8.17 0.65 -27.79
CA ASP A 6 9.45 1.37 -27.76
C ASP A 6 10.24 0.87 -26.53
N ARG A 7 11.47 0.42 -26.76
CA ARG A 7 12.42 0.04 -25.72
C ARG A 7 13.45 1.15 -25.62
N ASP A 8 13.43 1.88 -24.53
CA ASP A 8 14.54 2.74 -24.13
C ASP A 8 15.71 1.85 -23.62
N PRO A 9 16.92 1.94 -24.21
CA PRO A 9 18.08 1.15 -23.80
C PRO A 9 18.95 1.81 -22.70
N ARG A 10 18.49 2.85 -21.99
CA ARG A 10 19.30 3.51 -20.94
C ARG A 10 18.67 3.36 -19.56
N GLY A 11 19.43 2.80 -18.61
CA GLY A 11 18.99 2.45 -17.26
C GLY A 11 18.60 3.63 -16.36
N GLY A 12 17.45 4.25 -16.64
CA GLY A 12 16.78 5.22 -15.78
C GLY A 12 15.71 4.57 -14.92
N ALA A 13 15.44 5.16 -13.74
CA ALA A 13 14.42 4.72 -12.80
C ALA A 13 13.09 4.42 -13.50
N ALA A 14 12.43 3.32 -13.13
CA ALA A 14 11.15 2.93 -13.69
C ALA A 14 10.09 3.97 -13.33
N HIS A 15 9.83 4.92 -14.24
CA HIS A 15 8.67 5.80 -14.17
C HIS A 15 7.43 4.92 -14.35
N ALA A 16 6.77 4.58 -13.24
CA ALA A 16 5.47 3.94 -13.28
C ALA A 16 4.48 4.90 -13.95
N ARG A 17 4.17 4.65 -15.23
CA ARG A 17 3.17 5.41 -15.98
C ARG A 17 1.84 5.26 -15.25
N LEU A 18 1.32 6.36 -14.71
CA LEU A 18 0.03 6.41 -14.02
C LEU A 18 -1.08 6.22 -15.05
N GLU A 19 -1.52 4.98 -15.26
CA GLU A 19 -2.75 4.72 -15.99
C GLU A 19 -3.92 5.11 -15.09
N ILE A 20 -4.53 6.25 -15.39
CA ILE A 20 -5.81 6.63 -14.79
C ILE A 20 -6.83 5.63 -15.31
N GLY A 21 -7.17 4.65 -14.47
CA GLY A 21 -8.26 3.71 -14.72
C GLY A 21 -9.60 4.45 -14.90
N PRO A 22 -10.65 3.76 -15.36
CA PRO A 22 -11.94 4.40 -15.64
C PRO A 22 -12.42 5.22 -14.44
N THR A 23 -12.89 6.45 -14.70
CA THR A 23 -13.44 7.34 -13.66
C THR A 23 -14.59 6.64 -12.96
N LEU A 24 -14.36 6.34 -11.69
CA LEU A 24 -15.28 5.65 -10.81
C LEU A 24 -16.37 6.63 -10.33
N ALA A 25 -17.66 6.25 -10.46
CA ALA A 25 -18.79 7.12 -10.13
C ALA A 25 -18.72 7.70 -8.69
N PRO A 26 -18.95 9.02 -8.49
CA PRO A 26 -18.96 9.66 -7.17
C PRO A 26 -19.98 9.02 -6.21
N GLY A 27 -19.63 8.93 -4.92
CA GLY A 27 -20.57 8.48 -3.86
C GLY A 27 -20.78 6.97 -3.72
N SER A 28 -20.13 6.15 -4.56
CA SER A 28 -20.19 4.70 -4.41
C SER A 28 -19.22 4.18 -3.34
N ARG A 29 -19.67 3.18 -2.57
CA ARG A 29 -18.83 2.46 -1.62
C ARG A 29 -17.64 1.82 -2.35
N ARG A 30 -16.43 1.98 -1.80
CA ARG A 30 -15.17 1.49 -2.39
C ARG A 30 -14.41 0.59 -1.42
N ARG A 31 -13.63 -0.35 -1.96
CA ARG A 31 -12.61 -1.11 -1.24
C ARG A 31 -11.25 -0.45 -1.45
N VAL A 32 -10.76 0.26 -0.45
CA VAL A 32 -9.48 0.95 -0.48
C VAL A 32 -8.46 0.13 0.27
N CYS A 33 -7.35 -0.22 -0.37
CA CYS A 33 -6.21 -0.82 0.33
C CYS A 33 -5.14 0.23 0.57
N VAL A 34 -4.94 0.62 1.82
CA VAL A 34 -3.84 1.51 2.24
C VAL A 34 -2.59 0.67 2.49
N VAL A 35 -1.45 1.08 1.94
CA VAL A 35 -0.15 0.43 2.15
C VAL A 35 0.79 1.43 2.78
N SER A 36 1.40 1.06 3.91
CA SER A 36 2.33 1.94 4.64
C SER A 36 3.43 1.16 5.34
N GLU A 37 4.63 1.72 5.37
CA GLU A 37 5.76 1.25 6.20
C GLU A 37 5.51 1.54 7.68
N THR A 38 4.67 2.53 7.99
CA THR A 38 4.35 2.92 9.36
C THR A 38 2.84 3.08 9.57
N TYR A 39 2.34 2.56 10.68
CA TYR A 39 0.93 2.62 11.05
C TYR A 39 0.82 2.34 12.56
N PRO A 40 -0.27 2.76 13.25
CA PRO A 40 -0.49 2.34 14.62
C PRO A 40 -0.30 0.83 14.77
N PRO A 41 0.24 0.36 15.89
CA PRO A 41 0.55 1.09 17.13
C PRO A 41 1.86 1.91 17.19
N GLU A 42 2.61 2.07 16.09
CA GLU A 42 3.72 3.03 16.09
C GLU A 42 3.23 4.45 16.40
N ILE A 43 3.91 5.12 17.34
CA ILE A 43 3.55 6.45 17.80
C ILE A 43 4.42 7.47 17.06
N ASN A 44 3.99 7.85 15.86
CA ASN A 44 4.61 8.94 15.09
C ASN A 44 3.54 9.70 14.27
N GLY A 45 3.92 10.87 13.75
CA GLY A 45 2.99 11.76 13.04
C GLY A 45 2.36 11.15 11.78
N VAL A 46 3.13 10.35 11.03
CA VAL A 46 2.64 9.71 9.78
C VAL A 46 1.63 8.61 10.12
N ALA A 47 1.96 7.73 11.08
CA ALA A 47 1.08 6.69 11.56
C ALA A 47 -0.26 7.27 12.05
N MET A 48 -0.23 8.31 12.89
CA MET A 48 -1.44 8.94 13.40
C MET A 48 -2.28 9.61 12.31
N THR A 49 -1.62 10.24 11.33
CA THR A 49 -2.31 10.87 10.19
C THR A 49 -2.99 9.82 9.31
N LEU A 50 -2.32 8.70 9.05
CA LEU A 50 -2.89 7.59 8.27
C LEU A 50 -4.05 6.90 9.01
N ALA A 51 -3.98 6.78 10.33
CA ALA A 51 -5.09 6.27 11.14
C ALA A 51 -6.35 7.14 10.94
N ARG A 52 -6.20 8.46 11.07
CA ARG A 52 -7.30 9.42 10.85
C ARG A 52 -7.85 9.37 9.43
N LEU A 53 -6.99 9.18 8.43
CA LEU A 53 -7.42 8.99 7.03
C LEU A 53 -8.26 7.72 6.89
N VAL A 54 -7.79 6.60 7.41
CA VAL A 54 -8.49 5.31 7.39
C VAL A 54 -9.85 5.43 8.08
N ASP A 55 -9.91 6.03 9.26
CA ASP A 55 -11.15 6.26 10.01
C ASP A 55 -12.11 7.17 9.23
N GLY A 56 -11.60 8.25 8.63
CA GLY A 56 -12.39 9.16 7.82
C GLY A 56 -12.97 8.53 6.55
N LEU A 57 -12.25 7.58 5.94
CA LEU A 57 -12.73 6.81 4.79
C LEU A 57 -13.79 5.77 5.21
N ARG A 58 -13.55 5.07 6.34
CA ARG A 58 -14.52 4.13 6.91
C ARG A 58 -15.81 4.84 7.33
N GLY A 59 -15.72 6.00 7.96
CA GLY A 59 -16.86 6.84 8.34
C GLY A 59 -17.68 7.36 7.15
N ARG A 60 -17.10 7.37 5.94
CA ARG A 60 -17.79 7.67 4.68
C ARG A 60 -18.37 6.42 3.99
N GLY A 61 -18.31 5.26 4.65
CA GLY A 61 -18.88 4.00 4.17
C GLY A 61 -17.95 3.15 3.32
N HIS A 62 -16.70 3.58 3.07
CA HIS A 62 -15.72 2.77 2.32
C HIS A 62 -15.23 1.58 3.16
N ALA A 63 -15.00 0.44 2.52
CA ALA A 63 -14.26 -0.66 3.12
C ALA A 63 -12.76 -0.37 2.99
N VAL A 64 -12.04 -0.35 4.10
CA VAL A 64 -10.62 0.04 4.11
C VAL A 64 -9.79 -1.04 4.79
N SER A 65 -8.88 -1.63 4.02
CA SER A 65 -7.87 -2.58 4.51
C SER A 65 -6.51 -1.90 4.60
N VAL A 66 -5.68 -2.31 5.55
CA VAL A 66 -4.35 -1.73 5.78
C VAL A 66 -3.27 -2.80 5.66
N VAL A 67 -2.31 -2.58 4.77
CA VAL A 67 -1.10 -3.38 4.67
C VAL A 67 0.03 -2.64 5.38
N ARG A 68 0.62 -3.28 6.39
CA ARG A 68 1.72 -2.71 7.17
C ARG A 68 2.73 -3.77 7.61
N PRO A 69 3.98 -3.39 7.93
CA PRO A 69 4.92 -4.29 8.59
C PRO A 69 4.40 -4.75 9.95
N ARG A 70 4.65 -6.02 10.27
CA ARG A 70 4.43 -6.58 11.59
C ARG A 70 5.36 -5.89 12.59
N GLN A 71 4.80 -5.34 13.65
CA GLN A 71 5.53 -4.67 14.73
C GLN A 71 5.74 -5.61 15.92
N ARG A 72 6.57 -5.21 16.90
CA ARG A 72 6.90 -6.05 18.07
C ARG A 72 5.67 -6.49 18.85
N VAL A 73 4.70 -5.59 19.00
CA VAL A 73 3.46 -5.83 19.74
C VAL A 73 2.51 -6.80 19.04
N ASP A 74 2.66 -7.02 17.74
CA ASP A 74 1.87 -7.99 16.98
C ASP A 74 2.44 -9.41 17.07
N ARG A 75 3.57 -9.61 17.75
CA ARG A 75 4.18 -10.95 17.90
C ARG A 75 3.39 -11.87 18.82
N CYS A 76 2.54 -11.30 19.68
CA CYS A 76 1.82 -12.03 20.73
C CYS A 76 0.32 -12.17 20.46
N GLY A 77 -0.15 -12.01 19.22
CA GLY A 77 -1.57 -12.15 18.91
C GLY A 77 -1.92 -11.87 17.45
N PRO A 78 -3.19 -12.08 17.06
CA PRO A 78 -3.68 -11.65 15.75
C PRO A 78 -3.59 -10.13 15.59
N PRO A 79 -3.70 -9.60 14.36
CA PRO A 79 -3.80 -8.18 14.13
C PRO A 79 -4.92 -7.55 14.96
N ARG A 80 -4.73 -6.30 15.40
CA ARG A 80 -5.71 -5.60 16.24
C ARG A 80 -7.01 -5.30 15.49
N ASP A 81 -6.91 -5.21 14.16
CA ASP A 81 -8.02 -4.98 13.24
C ASP A 81 -8.03 -6.10 12.20
N ALA A 82 -9.20 -6.72 11.98
CA ALA A 82 -9.37 -7.81 11.02
C ALA A 82 -9.09 -7.37 9.56
N GLU A 83 -9.14 -6.08 9.28
CA GLU A 83 -8.83 -5.49 7.98
C GLU A 83 -7.33 -5.18 7.80
N GLU A 84 -6.48 -5.54 8.77
CA GLU A 84 -5.02 -5.43 8.66
C GLU A 84 -4.38 -6.69 8.06
N PHE A 85 -3.57 -6.49 7.02
CA PHE A 85 -2.70 -7.50 6.45
C PHE A 85 -1.23 -7.22 6.82
N LEU A 86 -0.73 -7.99 7.79
CA LEU A 86 0.63 -7.83 8.30
C LEU A 86 1.66 -8.54 7.42
N VAL A 87 2.63 -7.79 6.93
CA VAL A 87 3.80 -8.34 6.22
C VAL A 87 5.00 -8.48 7.15
N HIS A 88 6.01 -9.24 6.75
CA HIS A 88 7.27 -9.27 7.48
C HIS A 88 7.99 -7.92 7.38
N GLY A 89 8.59 -7.49 8.49
CA GLY A 89 9.41 -6.29 8.56
C GLY A 89 10.72 -6.56 9.30
N ALA A 90 11.64 -5.62 9.19
CA ALA A 90 12.91 -5.60 9.91
C ALA A 90 13.07 -4.27 10.66
N PRO A 91 13.77 -4.24 11.81
CA PRO A 91 14.07 -3.00 12.50
C PRO A 91 14.91 -2.07 11.63
N LEU A 92 14.54 -0.79 11.57
CA LEU A 92 15.30 0.21 10.86
C LEU A 92 16.52 0.65 11.71
N PRO A 93 17.76 0.54 11.21
CA PRO A 93 18.95 0.99 11.93
C PRO A 93 18.86 2.47 12.30
N GLY A 94 19.20 2.83 13.54
CA GLY A 94 19.16 4.21 14.02
C GLY A 94 17.77 4.74 14.42
N TYR A 95 16.69 3.98 14.17
CA TYR A 95 15.32 4.38 14.52
C TYR A 95 14.69 3.36 15.47
N GLY A 96 14.83 3.62 16.77
CA GLY A 96 14.33 2.75 17.83
C GLY A 96 12.82 2.52 17.72
N GLY A 97 12.42 1.27 17.47
CA GLY A 97 11.03 0.85 17.46
C GLY A 97 10.34 0.85 16.09
N LEU A 98 10.94 1.44 15.05
CA LEU A 98 10.39 1.44 13.70
C LEU A 98 10.68 0.11 12.98
N GLN A 99 9.69 -0.40 12.26
CA GLN A 99 9.89 -1.51 11.32
C GLN A 99 9.75 -1.00 9.88
N ILE A 100 10.67 -1.42 9.01
CA ILE A 100 10.49 -1.29 7.57
C ILE A 100 10.03 -2.63 7.00
N GLY A 101 9.06 -2.60 6.10
CA GLY A 101 8.53 -3.78 5.45
C GLY A 101 9.56 -4.40 4.52
N LEU A 102 9.67 -5.72 4.59
CA LEU A 102 10.45 -6.48 3.63
C LEU A 102 9.68 -6.60 2.30
N PRO A 103 10.36 -6.83 1.18
CA PRO A 103 9.70 -7.03 -0.11
C PRO A 103 8.61 -8.11 -0.05
N ALA A 104 7.37 -7.74 -0.39
CA ALA A 104 6.17 -8.54 -0.16
C ALA A 104 5.31 -8.77 -1.42
N ALA A 105 5.79 -8.45 -2.62
CA ALA A 105 4.97 -8.42 -3.85
C ALA A 105 4.24 -9.75 -4.14
N GLY A 106 4.86 -10.89 -3.80
CA GLY A 106 4.23 -12.21 -3.94
C GLY A 106 3.08 -12.43 -2.96
N ALA A 107 3.25 -12.01 -1.70
CA ALA A 107 2.22 -12.10 -0.68
C ALA A 107 1.04 -11.17 -1.00
N LEU A 108 1.33 -9.93 -1.38
CA LEU A 108 0.33 -8.95 -1.79
C LEU A 108 -0.48 -9.41 -3.00
N ARG A 109 0.18 -9.95 -4.02
CA ARG A 109 -0.53 -10.51 -5.18
C ARG A 109 -1.51 -11.61 -4.77
N ARG A 110 -1.07 -12.56 -3.93
CA ARG A 110 -1.95 -13.65 -3.45
C ARG A 110 -3.10 -13.13 -2.59
N HIS A 111 -2.84 -12.14 -1.76
CA HIS A 111 -3.85 -11.52 -0.91
C HIS A 111 -4.89 -10.77 -1.75
N TRP A 112 -4.46 -9.87 -2.64
CA TRP A 112 -5.35 -9.09 -3.51
C TRP A 112 -6.04 -9.89 -4.62
N THR A 113 -5.58 -11.11 -4.92
CA THR A 113 -6.36 -12.02 -5.78
C THR A 113 -7.63 -12.51 -5.07
N ARG A 114 -7.59 -12.66 -3.74
CA ARG A 114 -8.72 -13.12 -2.92
C ARG A 114 -9.56 -11.96 -2.38
N HIS A 115 -8.89 -10.87 -2.00
CA HIS A 115 -9.49 -9.67 -1.40
C HIS A 115 -9.12 -8.48 -2.27
N ARG A 116 -9.73 -8.41 -3.46
CA ARG A 116 -9.37 -7.43 -4.49
C ARG A 116 -9.82 -6.02 -4.09
N PRO A 117 -8.91 -5.04 -3.94
CA PRO A 117 -9.30 -3.66 -3.73
C PRO A 117 -9.74 -3.01 -5.06
N ASP A 118 -10.53 -1.95 -4.97
CA ASP A 118 -10.85 -1.08 -6.11
C ASP A 118 -9.69 -0.12 -6.39
N VAL A 119 -8.95 0.27 -5.36
CA VAL A 119 -7.79 1.16 -5.45
C VAL A 119 -6.78 0.85 -4.34
N VAL A 120 -5.50 0.94 -4.68
CA VAL A 120 -4.39 0.84 -3.74
C VAL A 120 -3.84 2.25 -3.49
N TYR A 121 -3.81 2.68 -2.23
CA TYR A 121 -3.16 3.91 -1.82
C TYR A 121 -1.83 3.60 -1.14
N VAL A 122 -0.71 3.98 -1.74
CA VAL A 122 0.63 3.79 -1.18
C VAL A 122 1.03 5.06 -0.43
N ALA A 123 0.96 4.99 0.90
CA ALA A 123 1.12 6.15 1.77
C ALA A 123 2.57 6.55 2.03
N THR A 124 3.50 5.60 1.95
CA THR A 124 4.91 5.83 2.30
C THR A 124 5.84 5.16 1.29
N GLU A 125 7.00 5.77 1.09
CA GLU A 125 8.09 5.22 0.31
C GLU A 125 8.78 4.08 1.07
N GLY A 126 9.24 3.07 0.33
CA GLY A 126 10.00 1.96 0.89
C GLY A 126 9.77 0.63 0.17
N PRO A 127 10.46 -0.45 0.60
CA PRO A 127 10.40 -1.76 -0.06
C PRO A 127 8.99 -2.37 -0.09
N LEU A 128 8.15 -2.11 0.91
CA LEU A 128 6.75 -2.54 0.92
C LEU A 128 5.93 -1.71 -0.07
N GLY A 129 6.12 -0.39 -0.10
CA GLY A 129 5.47 0.48 -1.08
C GLY A 129 5.78 0.05 -2.51
N TRP A 130 7.05 -0.25 -2.81
CA TRP A 130 7.48 -0.73 -4.13
C TRP A 130 6.91 -2.11 -4.46
N SER A 131 6.83 -2.98 -3.46
CA SER A 131 6.19 -4.29 -3.58
C SER A 131 4.71 -4.17 -3.91
N ALA A 132 4.02 -3.21 -3.30
CA ALA A 132 2.63 -2.91 -3.56
C ALA A 132 2.40 -2.41 -4.97
N VAL A 133 3.18 -1.43 -5.44
CA VAL A 133 3.12 -0.96 -6.83
C VAL A 133 3.32 -2.13 -7.80
N ARG A 134 4.38 -2.93 -7.60
CA ARG A 134 4.68 -4.08 -8.47
C ARG A 134 3.55 -5.12 -8.49
N ALA A 135 2.92 -5.39 -7.35
CA ALA A 135 1.80 -6.32 -7.26
C ALA A 135 0.53 -5.75 -7.91
N ALA A 136 0.25 -4.46 -7.71
CA ALA A 136 -0.90 -3.76 -8.26
C ALA A 136 -0.82 -3.67 -9.78
N THR A 137 0.34 -3.33 -10.35
CA THR A 137 0.58 -3.33 -11.80
C THR A 137 0.29 -4.69 -12.42
N ARG A 138 0.75 -5.78 -11.79
CA ARG A 138 0.49 -7.15 -12.28
C ARG A 138 -0.99 -7.53 -12.25
N LEU A 139 -1.75 -6.98 -11.31
CA LEU A 139 -3.18 -7.25 -11.16
C LEU A 139 -4.06 -6.21 -11.88
N ARG A 140 -3.46 -5.19 -12.51
CA ARG A 140 -4.16 -4.03 -13.11
C ARG A 140 -5.07 -3.34 -12.08
N LEU A 141 -4.55 -3.11 -10.88
CA LEU A 141 -5.22 -2.36 -9.84
C LEU A 141 -4.80 -0.88 -9.95
N PRO A 142 -5.74 0.08 -9.89
CA PRO A 142 -5.41 1.50 -9.78
C PRO A 142 -4.54 1.78 -8.56
N VAL A 143 -3.52 2.61 -8.73
CA VAL A 143 -2.60 3.03 -7.66
C VAL A 143 -2.62 4.54 -7.51
N VAL A 144 -2.75 5.01 -6.28
CA VAL A 144 -2.53 6.41 -5.88
C VAL A 144 -1.37 6.44 -4.89
N SER A 145 -0.42 7.36 -5.07
CA SER A 145 0.72 7.53 -4.16
C SER A 145 0.53 8.79 -3.31
N GLY A 146 0.87 8.72 -2.01
CA GLY A 146 0.92 9.87 -1.11
C GLY A 146 2.21 10.68 -1.20
N PHE A 147 3.24 10.14 -1.83
CA PHE A 147 4.53 10.81 -2.01
C PHE A 147 4.68 11.28 -3.46
N HIS A 148 5.09 12.53 -3.62
CA HIS A 148 5.41 13.15 -4.90
C HIS A 148 6.93 13.32 -4.96
N THR A 149 7.60 12.50 -5.77
CA THR A 149 9.00 12.76 -6.16
C THR A 149 8.96 13.72 -7.34
N ASN A 150 9.45 14.95 -7.15
CA ASN A 150 9.71 15.91 -8.24
C ASN A 150 10.81 15.38 -9.17
#